data_AF-A0A0S4KV65-F1
#
_entry.id   AF-A0A0S4KV65-F1
#
_cell.length_a   1.000
_cell.length_b   1.000
_cell.length_c   1.000
_cell.angle_alpha   90.00
_cell.angle_beta   90.00
_cell.angle_gamma   90.00
#
_symmetry.space_group_name_H-M   'P 1'
#
loop_
_entity.id
_entity.type
_entity.pdbx_description
1 polymer ?
#
loop_
_entity_poly.entity_id
_entity_poly.type
_entity_poly.pdbx_seq_one_letter_code
_entity_poly.pdbx_strand_id
1 'polypeptide(L)'
;MGLTAISCNLLKSVLHHPYADTDPRHQMNPSCCAKDARNGPGSAGPWSLRRGGQAGIPKVTGPVSSNSGVPESSSCYPVTEHTLRVVEATPMRLNWMNSLRGILAIGLMSGVVACGSLANCFNSGFASVACGGGYGDRDSSSLPQPTTTSAEGRWTGTTSTGRAVAGLVLEDGSYWLFYTARDNPNILAELVQGTGTSHSGSFGSSNTRAFNLEGAGIRAATMRGRYVPNKSFDATIAYVTGETESFTSSYDADSGSAPNLTLVAGSYVGLRADNHTATVTMDAAGTISGHSTDDCTVVGTLSPRAKGNVFHTSMTLEGGACRQGPETLTGVAFYDATTNRLYSAALNPARTSSFIFLGTKQ
;
A
#
# COMPACT_ATOMS: atom_id res chain seq x y z
N MET A 1 -57.39 6.44 5.36
CA MET A 1 -57.78 6.26 6.79
C MET A 1 -57.58 4.80 7.13
N GLY A 2 -56.78 4.51 8.15
CA GLY A 2 -56.38 3.15 8.53
C GLY A 2 -54.95 3.12 9.05
N LEU A 3 -54.73 3.76 10.20
CA LEU A 3 -53.47 3.71 10.94
C LEU A 3 -53.32 2.34 11.60
N THR A 4 -52.14 1.73 11.46
CA THR A 4 -51.68 0.70 12.41
C THR A 4 -50.34 1.16 12.95
N ALA A 5 -50.36 1.63 14.19
CA ALA A 5 -49.19 1.98 14.97
C ALA A 5 -48.57 0.72 15.59
N ILE A 6 -47.25 0.58 15.51
CA ILE A 6 -46.47 -0.33 16.35
C ILE A 6 -45.40 0.54 17.00
N SER A 7 -45.46 0.66 18.32
CA SER A 7 -44.53 1.44 19.14
C SER A 7 -44.10 0.62 20.37
N CYS A 8 -42.84 0.79 20.77
CA CYS A 8 -42.21 0.46 22.07
C CYS A 8 -42.02 -1.04 22.42
N ASN A 9 -40.96 -1.53 23.08
CA ASN A 9 -39.95 -0.96 23.98
C ASN A 9 -38.62 -1.75 23.84
N LEU A 10 -37.44 -1.14 23.92
CA LEU A 10 -36.65 -0.84 25.13
C LEU A 10 -36.34 -2.05 26.04
N LEU A 11 -35.12 -2.58 25.96
CA LEU A 11 -34.44 -3.21 27.11
C LEU A 11 -33.08 -2.53 27.31
N LYS A 12 -33.02 -1.68 28.34
CA LYS A 12 -31.79 -1.34 29.07
C LYS A 12 -31.39 -2.57 29.86
N SER A 13 -30.13 -3.00 29.76
CA SER A 13 -29.54 -3.86 30.78
C SER A 13 -28.33 -3.16 31.37
N VAL A 14 -28.50 -2.78 32.63
CA VAL A 14 -27.52 -2.24 33.56
C VAL A 14 -26.76 -3.43 34.13
N LEU A 15 -25.43 -3.42 34.04
CA LEU A 15 -24.61 -4.27 34.90
C LEU A 15 -23.53 -3.42 35.57
N HIS A 16 -23.59 -3.44 36.89
CA HIS A 16 -22.69 -2.80 37.83
C HIS A 16 -21.24 -3.30 37.71
N HIS A 17 -20.32 -2.36 37.87
CA HIS A 17 -18.95 -2.61 38.35
C HIS A 17 -18.96 -3.20 39.76
N PRO A 18 -17.90 -3.94 40.10
CA PRO A 18 -17.24 -3.72 41.37
C PRO A 18 -15.80 -3.24 41.18
N TYR A 19 -15.49 -2.31 42.07
CA TYR A 19 -14.26 -1.62 42.39
C TYR A 19 -13.15 -2.61 42.81
N ALA A 20 -11.93 -2.44 42.31
CA ALA A 20 -10.72 -2.98 42.93
C ALA A 20 -9.59 -1.96 42.77
N ASP A 21 -9.34 -1.30 43.90
CA ASP A 21 -8.29 -0.35 44.21
C ASP A 21 -6.91 -1.04 44.18
N THR A 22 -5.96 -0.51 43.41
CA THR A 22 -4.52 -0.75 43.65
C THR A 22 -3.71 0.51 43.32
N ASP A 23 -3.22 1.13 44.39
CA ASP A 23 -2.22 2.20 44.48
C ASP A 23 -0.88 1.76 43.82
N PRO A 24 -0.22 2.64 43.04
CA PRO A 24 1.23 2.65 43.08
C PRO A 24 1.79 4.07 43.28
N ARG A 25 2.02 4.42 44.55
CA ARG A 25 3.03 5.38 44.97
C ARG A 25 4.42 4.80 44.75
N HIS A 26 5.03 5.14 43.62
CA HIS A 26 6.48 5.26 43.57
C HIS A 26 6.89 6.66 43.08
N GLN A 27 7.37 7.43 44.05
CA GLN A 27 8.15 8.64 43.88
C GLN A 27 9.44 8.31 43.12
N MET A 28 9.71 9.02 42.04
CA MET A 28 11.08 9.30 41.61
C MET A 28 11.26 10.82 41.50
N ASN A 29 12.18 11.29 42.32
CA ASN A 29 12.71 12.64 42.45
C ASN A 29 13.65 12.95 41.27
N PRO A 30 13.60 14.14 40.65
CA PRO A 30 14.72 14.68 39.91
C PRO A 30 15.29 15.88 40.66
N SER A 31 16.49 15.73 41.22
CA SER A 31 17.31 16.88 41.60
C SER A 31 18.79 16.52 41.53
N CYS A 32 19.49 17.21 40.62
CA CYS A 32 20.83 17.82 40.77
C CYS A 32 21.58 17.86 39.43
N CYS A 33 21.59 19.01 38.76
CA CYS A 33 22.76 19.92 38.72
C CYS A 33 22.57 20.99 37.65
N ALA A 34 22.50 22.24 38.11
CA ALA A 34 22.67 23.45 37.33
C ALA A 34 24.16 23.75 37.12
N LYS A 35 24.54 24.34 35.98
CA LYS A 35 25.29 25.63 35.92
C LYS A 35 25.56 26.11 34.49
N ASP A 36 25.10 27.35 34.26
CA ASP A 36 25.70 28.48 33.55
C ASP A 36 26.39 28.30 32.19
N ALA A 37 25.90 29.01 31.16
CA ALA A 37 26.50 30.30 30.78
C ALA A 37 25.68 31.03 29.69
N ARG A 38 25.51 32.33 29.91
CA ARG A 38 24.97 33.33 28.97
C ARG A 38 26.01 33.65 27.88
N ASN A 39 25.55 33.97 26.67
CA ASN A 39 25.79 35.25 25.96
C ASN A 39 25.40 35.12 24.47
N GLY A 40 24.41 35.91 24.03
CA GLY A 40 24.41 36.49 22.68
C GLY A 40 25.19 37.82 22.68
N PRO A 41 25.10 38.71 21.67
CA PRO A 41 24.31 38.67 20.43
C PRO A 41 25.13 39.05 19.16
N GLY A 42 24.51 39.11 17.98
CA GLY A 42 25.15 39.78 16.83
C GLY A 42 24.49 39.56 15.47
N SER A 43 23.62 40.50 15.10
CA SER A 43 23.04 40.71 13.77
C SER A 43 23.99 41.49 12.84
N ALA A 44 24.05 41.13 11.56
CA ALA A 44 24.33 42.05 10.44
C ALA A 44 23.95 41.40 9.10
N GLY A 45 23.21 42.15 8.28
CA GLY A 45 22.72 41.75 6.96
C GLY A 45 23.68 42.04 5.79
N PRO A 46 23.17 42.41 4.60
CA PRO A 46 23.49 41.73 3.35
C PRO A 46 24.53 42.46 2.50
N TRP A 47 25.27 41.71 1.68
CA TRP A 47 26.11 42.27 0.60
C TRP A 47 25.63 41.82 -0.78
N SER A 48 25.62 42.83 -1.65
CA SER A 48 25.03 42.92 -2.97
C SER A 48 25.75 42.19 -4.09
N LEU A 49 24.97 41.74 -5.07
CA LEU A 49 25.38 41.44 -6.45
C LEU A 49 26.23 42.57 -7.09
N ARG A 50 27.31 42.18 -7.77
CA ARG A 50 27.78 42.83 -9.01
C ARG A 50 28.25 41.80 -10.03
N ARG A 51 27.85 42.07 -11.28
CA ARG A 51 28.18 41.37 -12.53
C ARG A 51 29.63 41.59 -12.94
N GLY A 52 30.16 40.60 -13.66
CA GLY A 52 30.77 40.84 -14.98
C GLY A 52 32.26 40.51 -15.13
N GLY A 53 32.58 39.72 -16.16
CA GLY A 53 33.82 39.92 -16.92
C GLY A 53 34.75 38.71 -17.11
N GLN A 54 34.51 37.98 -18.21
CA GLN A 54 35.48 37.52 -19.22
C GLN A 54 36.84 36.87 -18.85
N ALA A 55 36.97 35.64 -19.38
CA ALA A 55 38.01 35.13 -20.28
C ALA A 55 39.50 35.25 -19.89
N GLY A 56 40.16 34.08 -19.81
CA GLY A 56 41.61 33.97 -19.89
C GLY A 56 42.12 32.56 -19.62
N ILE A 57 42.27 31.75 -20.67
CA ILE A 57 43.08 30.51 -20.68
C ILE A 57 44.56 30.93 -20.78
N PRO A 58 45.47 30.31 -20.01
CA PRO A 58 46.52 29.56 -20.69
C PRO A 58 46.87 28.21 -20.04
N LYS A 59 47.16 27.28 -20.93
CA LYS A 59 47.71 25.95 -20.73
C LYS A 59 49.22 26.07 -20.47
N VAL A 60 49.73 25.51 -19.37
CA VAL A 60 51.17 25.23 -19.19
C VAL A 60 51.35 23.84 -18.61
N THR A 61 52.13 23.05 -19.35
CA THR A 61 52.66 21.71 -19.06
C THR A 61 53.87 21.76 -18.14
N GLY A 62 54.04 20.76 -17.26
CA GLY A 62 55.37 20.36 -16.76
C GLY A 62 55.42 19.90 -15.30
N PRO A 63 56.12 18.78 -14.97
CA PRO A 63 56.03 18.10 -13.68
C PRO A 63 57.07 18.57 -12.66
N VAL A 64 56.74 18.52 -11.37
CA VAL A 64 57.72 18.61 -10.28
C VAL A 64 57.35 17.59 -9.20
N SER A 65 58.26 16.66 -8.99
CA SER A 65 58.35 15.80 -7.82
C SER A 65 58.95 16.57 -6.64
N SER A 66 58.44 16.37 -5.43
CA SER A 66 59.29 16.39 -4.23
C SER A 66 58.59 15.78 -3.02
N ASN A 67 59.28 14.80 -2.43
CA ASN A 67 59.08 14.19 -1.13
C ASN A 67 59.02 15.19 0.03
N SER A 68 58.14 14.91 0.98
CA SER A 68 58.26 15.13 2.43
C SER A 68 57.05 14.41 3.07
N GLY A 69 57.12 13.44 3.97
CA GLY A 69 58.11 13.18 5.01
C GLY A 69 57.47 13.42 6.39
N VAL A 70 56.85 12.37 6.96
CA VAL A 70 56.73 12.05 8.42
C VAL A 70 55.70 12.90 9.24
N PRO A 71 55.04 12.42 10.34
CA PRO A 71 55.18 11.14 11.06
C PRO A 71 53.92 10.26 11.18
N GLU A 72 54.20 8.96 11.37
CA GLU A 72 53.34 7.99 12.03
C GLU A 72 53.07 8.39 13.50
N SER A 73 51.80 8.40 13.89
CA SER A 73 51.40 8.28 15.30
C SER A 73 50.65 6.96 15.48
N SER A 74 51.38 5.91 15.83
CA SER A 74 50.87 4.62 16.24
C SER A 74 50.35 4.72 17.68
N SER A 75 49.04 4.82 17.84
CA SER A 75 48.38 4.70 19.14
C SER A 75 47.92 3.26 19.33
N CYS A 76 48.63 2.54 20.21
CA CYS A 76 48.25 1.21 20.68
C CYS A 76 46.93 1.29 21.47
N TYR A 77 45.87 0.68 20.95
CA TYR A 77 44.70 0.32 21.76
C TYR A 77 44.88 -1.10 22.31
N PRO A 78 44.60 -1.36 23.59
CA PRO A 78 44.56 -2.71 24.11
C PRO A 78 43.37 -3.47 23.50
N VAL A 79 43.65 -4.63 22.91
CA VAL A 79 42.66 -5.61 22.49
C VAL A 79 42.12 -6.29 23.74
N THR A 80 40.89 -5.96 24.12
CA THR A 80 40.16 -6.70 25.16
C THR A 80 39.60 -7.97 24.52
N GLU A 81 40.22 -9.11 24.82
CA GLU A 81 39.67 -10.43 24.49
C GLU A 81 38.33 -10.62 25.21
N HIS A 82 37.22 -10.50 24.48
CA HIS A 82 35.95 -11.01 24.95
C HIS A 82 35.92 -12.53 24.75
N THR A 83 36.13 -13.25 25.84
CA THR A 83 35.90 -14.69 25.94
C THR A 83 34.43 -14.99 25.64
N LEU A 84 34.16 -15.47 24.43
CA LEU A 84 32.85 -15.97 24.01
C LEU A 84 32.55 -17.26 24.78
N ARG A 85 31.73 -17.17 25.84
CA ARG A 85 31.12 -18.35 26.46
C ARG A 85 30.08 -18.90 25.48
N VAL A 86 30.42 -20.04 24.87
CA VAL A 86 29.44 -20.90 24.21
C VAL A 86 28.49 -21.40 25.30
N VAL A 87 27.25 -20.89 25.30
CA VAL A 87 26.16 -21.51 26.04
C VAL A 87 25.69 -22.69 25.20
N GLU A 88 26.06 -23.90 25.61
CA GLU A 88 25.47 -25.13 25.09
C GLU A 88 23.96 -25.08 25.32
N ALA A 89 23.20 -24.94 24.21
CA ALA A 89 21.77 -25.11 24.23
C ALA A 89 21.47 -26.60 24.48
N THR A 90 20.97 -26.89 25.68
CA THR A 90 20.41 -28.19 26.02
C THR A 90 19.24 -28.50 25.07
N PRO A 91 19.26 -29.64 24.36
CA PRO A 91 18.14 -30.02 23.51
C PRO A 91 16.93 -30.35 24.40
N MET A 92 15.90 -29.51 24.33
CA MET A 92 14.58 -29.87 24.85
C MET A 92 14.03 -31.02 24.01
N ARG A 93 14.10 -32.23 24.56
CA ARG A 93 13.33 -33.39 24.09
C ARG A 93 11.85 -33.08 24.25
N LEU A 94 11.20 -32.68 23.15
CA LEU A 94 9.76 -32.59 23.07
C LEU A 94 9.19 -34.02 22.93
N ASN A 95 8.73 -34.59 24.04
CA ASN A 95 8.05 -35.89 24.07
C ASN A 95 6.71 -35.80 23.33
N TRP A 96 6.77 -36.06 22.02
CA TRP A 96 5.66 -36.21 21.10
C TRP A 96 4.95 -37.55 21.32
N MET A 97 4.15 -37.71 22.38
CA MET A 97 3.37 -38.96 22.51
C MET A 97 2.09 -38.90 23.38
N ASN A 98 1.51 -37.73 23.64
CA ASN A 98 0.27 -37.64 24.45
C ASN A 98 -0.89 -36.84 23.83
N SER A 99 -0.92 -36.62 22.51
CA SER A 99 -2.06 -35.97 21.83
C SER A 99 -2.72 -36.86 20.77
N LEU A 100 -2.98 -38.12 21.14
CA LEU A 100 -3.67 -39.10 20.27
C LEU A 100 -4.79 -39.88 20.99
N ARG A 101 -5.30 -39.33 22.08
CA ARG A 101 -6.49 -39.84 22.78
C ARG A 101 -7.42 -38.69 23.14
N GLY A 102 -8.06 -38.12 22.12
CA GLY A 102 -9.05 -37.05 22.26
C GLY A 102 -9.94 -36.83 21.04
N ILE A 103 -9.99 -37.77 20.09
CA ILE A 103 -10.88 -37.70 18.91
C ILE A 103 -11.65 -39.01 18.79
N LEU A 104 -12.42 -39.34 19.83
CA LEU A 104 -13.41 -40.41 19.78
C LEU A 104 -14.58 -40.08 20.72
N ALA A 105 -15.27 -38.96 20.48
CA ALA A 105 -16.59 -38.69 21.09
C ALA A 105 -17.30 -37.46 20.47
N ILE A 106 -17.37 -37.32 19.14
CA ILE A 106 -18.42 -36.47 18.52
C ILE A 106 -18.93 -37.19 17.27
N GLY A 107 -19.63 -38.30 17.51
CA GLY A 107 -20.57 -38.89 16.58
C GLY A 107 -21.98 -38.62 17.10
N LEU A 108 -22.89 -38.33 16.16
CA LEU A 108 -24.34 -38.22 16.33
C LEU A 108 -24.88 -36.87 16.83
N MET A 109 -24.92 -35.89 15.93
CA MET A 109 -26.12 -35.08 15.70
C MET A 109 -26.25 -34.79 14.20
N SER A 110 -26.53 -35.84 13.42
CA SER A 110 -27.10 -35.69 12.07
C SER A 110 -28.58 -35.35 12.23
N GLY A 111 -28.86 -34.07 12.48
CA GLY A 111 -30.20 -33.50 12.50
C GLY A 111 -30.52 -32.89 11.14
N VAL A 112 -31.45 -33.54 10.45
CA VAL A 112 -32.16 -33.12 9.23
C VAL A 112 -32.38 -31.60 9.14
N VAL A 113 -31.76 -30.94 8.16
CA VAL A 113 -32.26 -29.70 7.55
C VAL A 113 -32.30 -29.92 6.04
N ALA A 114 -33.36 -30.63 5.62
CA ALA A 114 -33.85 -30.61 4.26
C ALA A 114 -35.15 -29.80 4.27
N CYS A 115 -35.08 -28.54 3.85
CA CYS A 115 -36.15 -27.77 3.21
C CYS A 115 -35.72 -26.31 3.13
N GLY A 116 -35.88 -25.70 1.95
CA GLY A 116 -35.83 -24.25 1.82
C GLY A 116 -34.90 -23.74 0.73
N SER A 117 -35.03 -24.28 -0.48
CA SER A 117 -34.70 -23.51 -1.70
C SER A 117 -35.46 -22.18 -1.66
N LEU A 118 -34.80 -21.08 -1.32
CA LEU A 118 -35.27 -19.74 -1.65
C LEU A 118 -34.81 -19.39 -3.07
N ALA A 119 -35.31 -20.17 -4.01
CA ALA A 119 -35.55 -19.70 -5.37
C ALA A 119 -37.00 -19.21 -5.37
N ASN A 120 -37.18 -17.88 -5.40
CA ASN A 120 -38.40 -17.07 -5.65
C ASN A 120 -38.19 -15.74 -4.88
N CYS A 121 -38.21 -14.55 -5.46
CA CYS A 121 -39.12 -14.03 -6.47
C CYS A 121 -38.42 -12.96 -7.34
N PHE A 122 -38.26 -13.22 -8.64
CA PHE A 122 -38.49 -12.21 -9.68
C PHE A 122 -39.01 -12.95 -10.92
N ASN A 123 -40.20 -13.52 -10.76
CA ASN A 123 -41.10 -13.77 -11.88
C ASN A 123 -41.87 -12.47 -12.11
N SER A 124 -41.32 -11.60 -12.97
CA SER A 124 -42.12 -10.59 -13.64
C SER A 124 -42.17 -11.00 -15.10
N GLY A 125 -43.21 -11.77 -15.42
CA GLY A 125 -43.61 -12.01 -16.79
C GLY A 125 -43.85 -10.67 -17.47
N PHE A 126 -42.93 -10.30 -18.35
CA PHE A 126 -43.21 -9.30 -19.36
C PHE A 126 -44.09 -9.98 -20.41
N ALA A 127 -45.40 -9.79 -20.26
CA ALA A 127 -46.30 -9.92 -21.40
C ALA A 127 -45.91 -8.84 -22.40
N SER A 128 -45.43 -9.25 -23.58
CA SER A 128 -45.30 -8.39 -24.74
C SER A 128 -46.70 -7.98 -25.21
N VAL A 129 -47.20 -6.87 -24.65
CA VAL A 129 -48.33 -6.15 -25.23
C VAL A 129 -47.81 -5.44 -26.47
N ALA A 130 -48.02 -6.07 -27.62
CA ALA A 130 -47.93 -5.41 -28.92
C ALA A 130 -49.10 -4.42 -29.04
N CYS A 131 -48.86 -3.17 -28.66
CA CYS A 131 -49.68 -2.04 -29.09
C CYS A 131 -48.98 -1.37 -30.27
N GLY A 132 -49.46 -1.68 -31.47
CA GLY A 132 -49.19 -0.86 -32.65
C GLY A 132 -49.79 0.53 -32.48
N GLY A 133 -49.01 1.54 -32.81
CA GLY A 133 -49.42 2.95 -32.85
C GLY A 133 -48.27 3.79 -33.34
N GLY A 134 -48.24 4.05 -34.65
CA GLY A 134 -47.34 5.04 -35.24
C GLY A 134 -47.76 6.47 -34.86
N TYR A 135 -46.79 7.39 -34.87
CA TYR A 135 -46.83 8.76 -35.41
C TYR A 135 -45.71 9.60 -34.78
N GLY A 136 -44.90 10.23 -35.63
CA GLY A 136 -44.18 11.48 -35.33
C GLY A 136 -42.68 11.34 -35.09
N ASP A 137 -41.89 11.55 -36.14
CA ASP A 137 -40.49 11.94 -36.03
C ASP A 137 -40.36 13.19 -35.16
N ARG A 138 -39.87 13.00 -33.93
CA ARG A 138 -39.25 14.06 -33.14
C ARG A 138 -37.88 13.57 -32.78
N ASP A 139 -36.88 14.32 -33.22
CA ASP A 139 -35.48 14.20 -32.83
C ASP A 139 -35.37 14.03 -31.32
N SER A 140 -35.31 12.77 -30.87
CA SER A 140 -34.94 12.42 -29.52
C SER A 140 -33.45 12.66 -29.42
N SER A 141 -33.09 13.91 -29.13
CA SER A 141 -31.82 14.31 -28.55
C SER A 141 -31.50 13.32 -27.44
N SER A 142 -30.56 12.41 -27.70
CA SER A 142 -30.07 11.46 -26.72
C SER A 142 -29.55 12.25 -25.52
N LEU A 143 -30.29 12.19 -24.41
CA LEU A 143 -29.86 12.72 -23.13
C LEU A 143 -28.48 12.12 -22.77
N PRO A 144 -27.60 12.87 -22.07
CA PRO A 144 -26.24 12.44 -21.81
C PRO A 144 -26.18 11.06 -21.14
N GLN A 145 -25.31 10.22 -21.66
CA GLN A 145 -24.97 8.89 -21.17
C GLN A 145 -24.70 8.90 -19.64
N PRO A 146 -25.10 7.85 -18.89
CA PRO A 146 -25.07 7.85 -17.43
C PRO A 146 -23.70 8.26 -16.86
N THR A 147 -23.75 9.25 -15.97
CA THR A 147 -22.73 9.55 -14.95
C THR A 147 -22.13 8.25 -14.43
N THR A 148 -20.80 8.12 -14.47
CA THR A 148 -20.05 7.01 -13.89
C THR A 148 -20.56 6.71 -12.48
N THR A 149 -21.39 5.67 -12.31
CA THR A 149 -21.98 5.28 -11.02
C THR A 149 -21.03 4.40 -10.21
N SER A 150 -19.73 4.44 -10.51
CA SER A 150 -18.74 3.55 -9.94
C SER A 150 -17.68 4.36 -9.20
N ALA A 151 -17.03 3.72 -8.23
CA ALA A 151 -15.80 4.20 -7.60
C ALA A 151 -14.55 4.07 -8.51
N GLU A 152 -14.73 3.69 -9.78
CA GLU A 152 -13.64 3.59 -10.75
C GLU A 152 -12.82 4.88 -10.83
N GLY A 153 -11.50 4.73 -10.85
CA GLY A 153 -10.59 5.87 -10.92
C GLY A 153 -9.28 5.62 -10.19
N ARG A 154 -8.40 6.60 -10.29
CA ARG A 154 -7.21 6.72 -9.48
C ARG A 154 -7.48 7.71 -8.35
N TRP A 155 -6.97 7.38 -7.18
CA TRP A 155 -7.29 8.03 -5.91
C TRP A 155 -6.00 8.34 -5.16
N THR A 156 -5.88 9.55 -4.64
CA THR A 156 -4.74 9.96 -3.82
C THR A 156 -5.24 10.53 -2.51
N GLY A 157 -4.62 10.16 -1.39
CA GLY A 157 -5.13 10.52 -0.08
C GLY A 157 -4.17 10.23 1.06
N THR A 158 -4.70 10.25 2.26
CA THR A 158 -3.96 9.97 3.49
C THR A 158 -4.79 9.16 4.46
N THR A 159 -4.11 8.41 5.32
CA THR A 159 -4.75 7.76 6.47
C THR A 159 -4.74 8.67 7.69
N SER A 160 -5.58 8.34 8.68
CA SER A 160 -5.53 8.97 10.01
C SER A 160 -4.21 8.74 10.75
N THR A 161 -3.39 7.79 10.30
CA THR A 161 -2.10 7.46 10.90
C THR A 161 -0.93 8.19 10.24
N GLY A 162 -1.15 9.04 9.23
CA GLY A 162 -0.09 9.80 8.56
C GLY A 162 0.57 9.06 7.39
N ARG A 163 -0.07 8.01 6.85
CA ARG A 163 0.42 7.33 5.62
C ARG A 163 -0.17 8.02 4.39
N ALA A 164 0.62 8.15 3.34
CA ALA A 164 0.10 8.52 2.03
C ALA A 164 -0.54 7.29 1.36
N VAL A 165 -1.63 7.52 0.64
CA VAL A 165 -2.38 6.50 -0.10
C VAL A 165 -2.40 6.88 -1.57
N ALA A 166 -2.00 5.95 -2.43
CA ALA A 166 -2.23 6.03 -3.86
C ALA A 166 -2.98 4.77 -4.29
N GLY A 167 -4.13 4.92 -4.93
CA GLY A 167 -5.09 3.85 -5.14
C GLY A 167 -5.64 3.81 -6.55
N LEU A 168 -6.01 2.61 -6.99
CA LEU A 168 -6.74 2.36 -8.22
C LEU A 168 -8.00 1.55 -7.89
N VAL A 169 -9.12 1.91 -8.51
CA VAL A 169 -10.30 1.06 -8.66
C VAL A 169 -10.54 0.92 -10.16
N LEU A 170 -10.52 -0.30 -10.67
CA LEU A 170 -10.67 -0.60 -12.09
C LEU A 170 -12.13 -0.89 -12.44
N GLU A 171 -12.46 -0.86 -13.73
CA GLU A 171 -13.80 -1.14 -14.24
C GLU A 171 -14.36 -2.52 -13.86
N ASP A 172 -13.49 -3.51 -13.63
CA ASP A 172 -13.87 -4.86 -13.21
C ASP A 172 -14.09 -4.98 -11.69
N GLY A 173 -13.98 -3.87 -10.96
CA GLY A 173 -14.11 -3.81 -9.51
C GLY A 173 -12.85 -4.22 -8.75
N SER A 174 -11.78 -4.63 -9.43
CA SER A 174 -10.49 -4.83 -8.77
C SER A 174 -9.92 -3.51 -8.27
N TYR A 175 -9.28 -3.53 -7.11
CA TYR A 175 -8.66 -2.35 -6.54
C TYR A 175 -7.29 -2.66 -5.94
N TRP A 176 -6.44 -1.63 -5.94
CA TRP A 176 -5.04 -1.69 -5.56
C TRP A 176 -4.71 -0.40 -4.80
N LEU A 177 -4.38 -0.50 -3.52
CA LEU A 177 -4.04 0.66 -2.68
C LEU A 177 -2.61 0.50 -2.18
N PHE A 178 -1.79 1.50 -2.46
CA PHE A 178 -0.40 1.58 -2.03
C PHE A 178 -0.34 2.54 -0.84
N TYR A 179 0.10 2.03 0.30
CA TYR A 179 0.34 2.80 1.51
C TYR A 179 1.83 2.98 1.73
N THR A 180 2.22 4.20 2.01
CA THR A 180 3.59 4.49 2.43
C THR A 180 3.79 4.19 3.91
N ALA A 181 5.06 4.17 4.33
CA ALA A 181 5.40 4.24 5.74
C ALA A 181 4.80 5.49 6.37
N ARG A 182 4.50 5.40 7.66
CA ARG A 182 3.99 6.52 8.45
C ARG A 182 4.96 7.70 8.36
N ASP A 183 4.43 8.88 8.01
CA ASP A 183 5.16 10.13 7.90
C ASP A 183 6.37 10.09 6.93
N ASN A 184 6.46 9.06 6.08
CA ASN A 184 7.52 8.91 5.09
C ASN A 184 6.94 8.45 3.74
N PRO A 185 6.64 9.40 2.83
CA PRO A 185 5.97 9.10 1.58
C PRO A 185 6.87 8.40 0.54
N ASN A 186 8.17 8.23 0.81
CA ASN A 186 9.12 7.60 -0.12
C ASN A 186 9.28 6.10 0.10
N ILE A 187 8.84 5.58 1.25
CA ILE A 187 8.97 4.17 1.60
C ILE A 187 7.60 3.53 1.47
N LEU A 188 7.50 2.46 0.69
CA LEU A 188 6.27 1.69 0.61
C LEU A 188 6.17 0.75 1.82
N ALA A 189 5.01 0.72 2.47
CA ALA A 189 4.78 -0.07 3.67
C ALA A 189 3.70 -1.14 3.51
N GLU A 190 2.73 -0.93 2.62
CA GLU A 190 1.68 -1.91 2.43
C GLU A 190 1.05 -1.79 1.04
N LEU A 191 0.71 -2.94 0.46
CA LEU A 191 -0.18 -3.03 -0.67
C LEU A 191 -1.49 -3.69 -0.22
N VAL A 192 -2.62 -3.07 -0.51
CA VAL A 192 -3.94 -3.65 -0.29
C VAL A 192 -4.59 -3.93 -1.62
N GLN A 193 -5.01 -5.18 -1.83
CA GLN A 193 -5.61 -5.65 -3.07
C GLN A 193 -6.91 -6.39 -2.78
N GLY A 194 -7.91 -6.22 -3.66
CA GLY A 194 -9.11 -7.04 -3.65
C GLY A 194 -10.01 -6.75 -4.83
N THR A 195 -11.25 -7.23 -4.74
CA THR A 195 -12.34 -6.91 -5.67
C THR A 195 -13.53 -6.43 -4.88
N GLY A 196 -14.14 -5.33 -5.29
CA GLY A 196 -15.31 -4.78 -4.63
C GLY A 196 -16.42 -4.42 -5.60
N THR A 197 -17.54 -4.03 -5.03
CA THR A 197 -18.73 -3.61 -5.75
C THR A 197 -19.07 -2.17 -5.40
N SER A 198 -19.34 -1.38 -6.44
CA SER A 198 -19.79 0.00 -6.33
C SER A 198 -21.30 0.05 -6.53
N HIS A 199 -22.03 0.60 -5.55
CA HIS A 199 -23.47 0.79 -5.68
C HIS A 199 -23.94 2.03 -4.92
N SER A 200 -24.59 2.96 -5.62
CA SER A 200 -25.27 4.11 -5.01
C SER A 200 -24.37 4.90 -4.03
N GLY A 201 -23.13 5.19 -4.43
CA GLY A 201 -22.15 5.92 -3.62
C GLY A 201 -21.51 5.11 -2.48
N SER A 202 -21.77 3.80 -2.40
CA SER A 202 -21.16 2.87 -1.43
C SER A 202 -20.29 1.85 -2.13
N PHE A 203 -19.14 1.53 -1.54
CA PHE A 203 -18.21 0.51 -2.01
C PHE A 203 -18.03 -0.59 -0.95
N GLY A 204 -18.02 -1.85 -1.37
CA GLY A 204 -17.81 -2.97 -0.46
C GLY A 204 -16.95 -4.08 -1.06
N SER A 205 -16.04 -4.64 -0.25
CA SER A 205 -15.19 -5.78 -0.58
C SER A 205 -15.08 -6.72 0.62
N SER A 206 -15.27 -8.02 0.37
CA SER A 206 -15.15 -9.09 1.37
C SER A 206 -13.87 -9.92 1.21
N ASN A 207 -13.08 -9.68 0.17
CA ASN A 207 -11.91 -10.50 -0.18
C ASN A 207 -10.60 -9.69 -0.17
N THR A 208 -10.52 -8.66 0.67
CA THR A 208 -9.34 -7.79 0.78
C THR A 208 -8.15 -8.58 1.32
N ARG A 209 -6.99 -8.38 0.73
CA ARG A 209 -5.69 -8.83 1.25
C ARG A 209 -4.73 -7.67 1.34
N ALA A 210 -4.05 -7.55 2.47
CA ALA A 210 -3.00 -6.59 2.70
C ALA A 210 -1.65 -7.30 2.77
N PHE A 211 -0.70 -6.86 1.96
CA PHE A 211 0.68 -7.31 1.92
C PHE A 211 1.50 -6.29 2.69
N ASN A 212 1.70 -6.56 3.99
CA ASN A 212 2.43 -5.66 4.85
C ASN A 212 3.95 -5.87 4.70
N LEU A 213 4.63 -4.78 4.38
CA LEU A 213 6.08 -4.71 4.16
C LEU A 213 6.84 -4.34 5.45
N GLU A 214 6.13 -4.09 6.54
CA GLU A 214 6.67 -3.74 7.86
C GLU A 214 6.73 -4.94 8.82
N GLY A 215 6.53 -6.16 8.30
CA GLY A 215 6.74 -7.42 9.03
C GLY A 215 5.47 -8.17 9.47
N ALA A 216 4.26 -7.63 9.24
CA ALA A 216 3.01 -8.32 9.59
C ALA A 216 2.59 -9.40 8.57
N GLY A 217 3.31 -9.53 7.45
CA GLY A 217 3.04 -10.51 6.40
C GLY A 217 1.73 -10.22 5.63
N ILE A 218 1.08 -11.29 5.14
CA ILE A 218 -0.17 -11.17 4.38
C ILE A 218 -1.36 -11.29 5.33
N ARG A 219 -2.22 -10.26 5.36
CA ARG A 219 -3.38 -10.17 6.25
C ARG A 219 -4.67 -10.19 5.46
N ALA A 220 -5.66 -10.94 5.95
CA ALA A 220 -7.02 -10.91 5.44
C ALA A 220 -7.79 -9.72 6.04
N ALA A 221 -8.62 -9.09 5.21
CA ALA A 221 -9.44 -7.95 5.63
C ALA A 221 -10.75 -7.87 4.83
N THR A 222 -11.59 -6.94 5.23
CA THR A 222 -12.71 -6.44 4.43
C THR A 222 -12.54 -4.94 4.22
N MET A 223 -13.15 -4.39 3.18
CA MET A 223 -13.15 -2.95 2.92
C MET A 223 -14.57 -2.45 2.73
N ARG A 224 -14.87 -1.30 3.33
CA ARG A 224 -16.11 -0.56 3.14
C ARG A 224 -15.79 0.89 2.91
N GLY A 225 -16.44 1.51 1.93
CA GLY A 225 -16.20 2.91 1.61
C GLY A 225 -17.43 3.63 1.10
N ARG A 226 -17.30 4.94 1.02
CA ARG A 226 -18.23 5.84 0.36
C ARG A 226 -17.48 6.58 -0.73
N TYR A 227 -18.14 6.83 -1.86
CA TYR A 227 -17.57 7.59 -2.94
C TYR A 227 -18.55 8.60 -3.51
N VAL A 228 -18.00 9.69 -3.99
CA VAL A 228 -18.64 10.58 -4.94
C VAL A 228 -17.86 10.44 -6.24
N PRO A 229 -18.48 9.97 -7.35
CA PRO A 229 -17.79 9.74 -8.60
C PRO A 229 -16.92 10.92 -9.02
N ASN A 230 -15.69 10.63 -9.44
CA ASN A 230 -14.70 11.62 -9.89
C ASN A 230 -14.41 12.75 -8.88
N LYS A 231 -14.67 12.53 -7.58
CA LYS A 231 -14.47 13.55 -6.55
C LYS A 231 -13.80 13.01 -5.31
N SER A 232 -14.39 12.04 -4.63
CA SER A 232 -13.85 11.48 -3.38
C SER A 232 -14.09 9.99 -3.24
N PHE A 233 -13.17 9.33 -2.54
CA PHE A 233 -13.31 7.94 -2.13
C PHE A 233 -12.72 7.76 -0.72
N ASP A 234 -13.60 7.58 0.26
CA ASP A 234 -13.22 7.43 1.65
C ASP A 234 -13.56 6.01 2.09
N ALA A 235 -12.59 5.28 2.64
CA ALA A 235 -12.81 3.88 3.00
C ALA A 235 -12.10 3.47 4.29
N THR A 236 -12.63 2.42 4.89
CA THR A 236 -12.09 1.74 6.06
C THR A 236 -11.80 0.29 5.70
N ILE A 237 -10.57 -0.13 5.99
CA ILE A 237 -10.12 -1.51 5.93
C ILE A 237 -10.25 -2.08 7.35
N ALA A 238 -10.97 -3.19 7.49
CA ALA A 238 -11.13 -3.91 8.75
C ALA A 238 -10.44 -5.26 8.66
N TYR A 239 -9.39 -5.44 9.46
CA TYR A 239 -8.60 -6.65 9.52
C TYR A 239 -9.28 -7.71 10.38
N VAL A 240 -9.02 -8.98 10.10
CA VAL A 240 -9.54 -10.10 10.90
C VAL A 240 -9.05 -10.09 12.36
N THR A 241 -7.96 -9.37 12.64
CA THR A 241 -7.41 -9.15 13.99
C THR A 241 -8.19 -8.13 14.80
N GLY A 242 -9.15 -7.42 14.19
CA GLY A 242 -9.92 -6.35 14.82
C GLY A 242 -9.34 -4.95 14.62
N GLU A 243 -8.13 -4.83 14.08
CA GLU A 243 -7.54 -3.55 13.68
C GLU A 243 -8.31 -2.93 12.51
N THR A 244 -8.37 -1.61 12.46
CA THR A 244 -8.96 -0.88 11.35
C THR A 244 -8.05 0.25 10.91
N GLU A 245 -7.93 0.46 9.60
CA GLU A 245 -7.25 1.62 9.01
C GLU A 245 -8.26 2.35 8.12
N SER A 246 -8.39 3.67 8.29
CA SER A 246 -9.25 4.49 7.44
C SER A 246 -8.43 5.50 6.65
N PHE A 247 -8.87 5.79 5.44
CA PHE A 247 -8.29 6.82 4.60
C PHE A 247 -9.36 7.70 3.98
N THR A 248 -8.96 8.94 3.71
CA THR A 248 -9.72 9.88 2.89
C THR A 248 -8.93 10.16 1.62
N SER A 249 -9.60 10.22 0.47
CA SER A 249 -8.91 10.47 -0.80
C SER A 249 -9.71 11.32 -1.78
N SER A 250 -8.98 12.00 -2.65
CA SER A 250 -9.52 12.76 -3.78
C SER A 250 -9.24 12.04 -5.09
N TYR A 251 -10.09 12.29 -6.07
CA TYR A 251 -9.90 11.81 -7.43
C TYR A 251 -8.64 12.43 -8.05
N ASP A 252 -7.79 11.60 -8.64
CA ASP A 252 -6.60 12.03 -9.37
C ASP A 252 -7.02 12.43 -10.80
N ALA A 253 -6.68 13.64 -11.22
CA ALA A 253 -7.06 14.16 -12.54
C ALA A 253 -6.45 13.34 -13.70
N ASP A 254 -5.32 12.68 -13.49
CA ASP A 254 -4.69 11.81 -14.49
C ASP A 254 -5.47 10.51 -14.74
N SER A 255 -6.51 10.22 -13.93
CA SER A 255 -7.42 9.09 -14.14
C SER A 255 -8.11 9.12 -15.49
N GLY A 256 -8.30 10.29 -16.10
CA GLY A 256 -8.93 10.44 -17.43
C GLY A 256 -7.94 10.38 -18.59
N SER A 257 -6.63 10.45 -18.31
CA SER A 257 -5.58 10.51 -19.33
C SER A 257 -5.31 9.12 -19.92
N ALA A 258 -4.94 9.06 -21.20
CA ALA A 258 -4.49 7.82 -21.82
C ALA A 258 -3.10 7.40 -21.29
N PRO A 259 -2.86 6.10 -21.04
CA PRO A 259 -1.53 5.63 -20.65
C PRO A 259 -0.51 5.93 -21.74
N ASN A 260 0.67 6.42 -21.35
CA ASN A 260 1.74 6.77 -22.27
C ASN A 260 3.06 6.08 -21.88
N LEU A 261 3.47 5.05 -22.63
CA LEU A 261 4.72 4.32 -22.39
C LEU A 261 5.97 5.20 -22.55
N THR A 262 5.98 6.19 -23.44
CA THR A 262 7.16 7.07 -23.60
C THR A 262 7.37 7.96 -22.39
N LEU A 263 6.31 8.33 -21.68
CA LEU A 263 6.39 9.08 -20.43
C LEU A 263 6.97 8.21 -19.30
N VAL A 264 6.62 6.92 -19.29
CA VAL A 264 7.04 5.94 -18.28
C VAL A 264 8.44 5.36 -18.57
N ALA A 265 8.92 5.40 -19.81
CA ALA A 265 10.25 4.91 -20.15
C ALA A 265 11.35 5.64 -19.36
N GLY A 266 12.27 4.90 -18.74
CA GLY A 266 13.37 5.44 -17.93
C GLY A 266 13.88 4.45 -16.88
N SER A 267 14.83 4.92 -16.07
CA SER A 267 15.36 4.17 -14.92
C SER A 267 14.75 4.68 -13.63
N TYR A 268 14.38 3.76 -12.74
CA TYR A 268 13.71 4.03 -11.49
C TYR A 268 14.47 3.38 -10.34
N VAL A 269 14.65 4.13 -9.27
CA VAL A 269 15.25 3.63 -8.03
C VAL A 269 14.19 3.64 -6.95
N GLY A 270 14.02 2.50 -6.28
CA GLY A 270 13.06 2.31 -5.21
C GLY A 270 13.62 1.45 -4.09
N LEU A 271 12.91 1.41 -2.95
CA LEU A 271 13.23 0.54 -1.83
C LEU A 271 12.24 -0.62 -1.78
N ARG A 272 12.75 -1.82 -1.52
CA ARG A 272 11.96 -2.98 -1.13
C ARG A 272 11.63 -2.93 0.37
N ALA A 273 10.65 -3.73 0.76
CA ALA A 273 10.24 -3.97 2.16
C ALA A 273 11.40 -4.28 3.12
N ASP A 274 12.38 -5.01 2.63
CA ASP A 274 13.56 -5.48 3.36
C ASP A 274 14.74 -4.51 3.25
N ASN A 275 14.48 -3.25 2.87
CA ASN A 275 15.45 -2.17 2.78
C ASN A 275 16.56 -2.38 1.73
N HIS A 276 16.40 -3.35 0.84
CA HIS A 276 17.24 -3.48 -0.35
C HIS A 276 16.81 -2.46 -1.41
N THR A 277 17.79 -1.81 -2.03
CA THR A 277 17.53 -0.92 -3.15
C THR A 277 17.26 -1.75 -4.40
N ALA A 278 16.22 -1.40 -5.15
CA ALA A 278 15.88 -2.00 -6.42
C ALA A 278 15.96 -0.94 -7.53
N THR A 279 16.64 -1.29 -8.62
CA THR A 279 16.68 -0.50 -9.84
C THR A 279 15.82 -1.19 -10.89
N VAL A 280 14.86 -0.48 -11.45
CA VAL A 280 13.97 -0.97 -12.52
C VAL A 280 14.09 -0.03 -13.70
N THR A 281 14.38 -0.58 -14.87
CA THR A 281 14.40 0.12 -16.15
C THR A 281 13.21 -0.30 -16.99
N MET A 282 12.57 0.68 -17.62
CA MET A 282 11.50 0.46 -18.59
C MET A 282 11.84 1.14 -19.90
N ASP A 283 11.68 0.42 -21.00
CA ASP A 283 11.83 1.00 -22.33
C ASP A 283 10.49 1.58 -22.86
N ALA A 284 10.55 2.24 -24.01
CA ALA A 284 9.37 2.82 -24.65
C ALA A 284 8.42 1.78 -25.27
N ALA A 285 8.85 0.53 -25.41
CA ALA A 285 8.01 -0.59 -25.82
C ALA A 285 7.28 -1.24 -24.63
N GLY A 286 7.61 -0.83 -23.40
CA GLY A 286 7.05 -1.39 -22.17
C GLY A 286 7.80 -2.60 -21.64
N THR A 287 8.98 -2.94 -22.16
CA THR A 287 9.82 -3.99 -21.57
C THR A 287 10.37 -3.51 -20.24
N ILE A 288 10.33 -4.39 -19.24
CA ILE A 288 10.82 -4.14 -17.89
C ILE A 288 12.03 -5.03 -17.62
N SER A 289 13.08 -4.46 -17.05
CA SER A 289 14.19 -5.20 -16.46
C SER A 289 14.56 -4.56 -15.14
N GLY A 290 14.89 -5.35 -14.13
CA GLY A 290 15.31 -4.82 -12.85
C GLY A 290 16.19 -5.78 -12.06
N HIS A 291 16.89 -5.21 -11.08
CA HIS A 291 17.71 -5.94 -10.13
C HIS A 291 17.67 -5.22 -8.78
N SER A 292 17.87 -5.96 -7.70
CA SER A 292 18.13 -5.37 -6.38
C SER A 292 19.55 -5.64 -5.90
N THR A 293 19.94 -4.95 -4.83
CA THR A 293 21.29 -5.05 -4.22
C THR A 293 21.61 -6.43 -3.65
N ASP A 294 20.63 -7.32 -3.53
CA ASP A 294 20.78 -8.73 -3.16
C ASP A 294 20.90 -9.65 -4.39
N ASP A 295 21.02 -9.12 -5.60
CA ASP A 295 21.08 -9.84 -6.89
C ASP A 295 19.77 -10.56 -7.29
N CYS A 296 18.62 -10.22 -6.70
CA CYS A 296 17.33 -10.66 -7.23
C CYS A 296 17.01 -9.90 -8.52
N THR A 297 16.89 -10.62 -9.64
CA THR A 297 16.55 -10.05 -10.95
C THR A 297 15.08 -10.26 -11.30
N VAL A 298 14.52 -9.27 -11.99
CA VAL A 298 13.14 -9.28 -12.47
C VAL A 298 13.10 -8.83 -13.92
N VAL A 299 12.26 -9.48 -14.71
CA VAL A 299 11.94 -9.06 -16.09
C VAL A 299 10.43 -8.98 -16.25
N GLY A 300 9.94 -8.21 -17.20
CA GLY A 300 8.51 -8.03 -17.33
C GLY A 300 8.06 -7.18 -18.50
N THR A 301 6.77 -6.86 -18.49
CA THR A 301 6.13 -6.01 -19.50
C THR A 301 5.10 -5.08 -18.86
N LEU A 302 4.98 -3.87 -19.41
CA LEU A 302 3.87 -2.94 -19.24
C LEU A 302 3.08 -2.85 -20.53
N SER A 303 1.76 -3.01 -20.44
CA SER A 303 0.86 -2.76 -21.56
C SER A 303 -0.23 -1.75 -21.17
N PRO A 304 -0.50 -0.72 -22.00
CA PRO A 304 -1.55 0.25 -21.74
C PRO A 304 -2.92 -0.41 -21.53
N ARG A 305 -3.68 0.02 -20.53
CA ARG A 305 -5.10 -0.34 -20.40
C ARG A 305 -5.95 0.54 -21.32
N ALA A 306 -7.15 0.06 -21.65
CA ALA A 306 -8.10 0.80 -22.48
C ALA A 306 -8.61 2.09 -21.81
N LYS A 307 -8.59 2.15 -20.47
CA LYS A 307 -9.08 3.28 -19.68
C LYS A 307 -8.12 3.67 -18.57
N GLY A 308 -8.03 4.99 -18.38
CA GLY A 308 -7.21 5.67 -17.38
C GLY A 308 -5.71 5.50 -17.57
N ASN A 309 -4.92 6.31 -16.88
CA ASN A 309 -3.46 6.28 -16.94
C ASN A 309 -2.91 5.11 -16.09
N VAL A 310 -3.25 3.88 -16.52
CA VAL A 310 -2.93 2.62 -15.85
C VAL A 310 -2.43 1.62 -16.89
N PHE A 311 -1.48 0.79 -16.48
CA PHE A 311 -0.91 -0.28 -17.29
C PHE A 311 -1.23 -1.63 -16.65
N HIS A 312 -1.46 -2.64 -17.47
CA HIS A 312 -1.28 -4.02 -17.05
C HIS A 312 0.21 -4.29 -16.90
N THR A 313 0.61 -4.95 -15.82
CA THR A 313 1.98 -5.40 -15.63
C THR A 313 2.05 -6.93 -15.53
N SER A 314 3.08 -7.50 -16.15
CA SER A 314 3.50 -8.87 -15.95
C SER A 314 4.96 -8.86 -15.52
N MET A 315 5.26 -9.49 -14.40
CA MET A 315 6.59 -9.51 -13.79
C MET A 315 7.01 -10.94 -13.54
N THR A 316 8.15 -11.36 -14.09
CA THR A 316 8.77 -12.65 -13.84
C THR A 316 9.98 -12.44 -12.93
N LEU A 317 9.95 -13.07 -11.77
CA LEU A 317 11.12 -13.25 -10.93
C LEU A 317 11.98 -14.33 -11.60
N GLU A 318 13.26 -14.09 -11.85
CA GLU A 318 14.10 -15.05 -12.59
C GLU A 318 14.80 -16.07 -11.66
N GLY A 319 14.54 -16.00 -10.35
CA GLY A 319 15.16 -16.88 -9.35
C GLY A 319 16.41 -16.26 -8.72
N GLY A 320 17.41 -17.08 -8.39
CA GLY A 320 18.60 -16.63 -7.67
C GLY A 320 18.29 -16.20 -6.22
N ALA A 321 18.65 -14.97 -5.87
CA ALA A 321 18.40 -14.42 -4.53
C ALA A 321 16.94 -13.96 -4.30
N CYS A 322 16.08 -14.06 -5.31
CA CYS A 322 14.66 -13.79 -5.13
C CYS A 322 14.05 -14.81 -4.17
N ARG A 323 13.59 -14.34 -3.01
CA ARG A 323 13.06 -15.17 -1.91
C ARG A 323 11.93 -16.12 -2.35
N GLN A 324 11.13 -15.70 -3.32
CA GLN A 324 9.97 -16.44 -3.83
C GLN A 324 10.35 -17.47 -4.92
N GLY A 325 11.61 -17.49 -5.37
CA GLY A 325 12.03 -18.29 -6.52
C GLY A 325 11.48 -17.75 -7.85
N PRO A 326 11.63 -18.52 -8.94
CA PRO A 326 11.12 -18.10 -10.24
C PRO A 326 9.60 -18.23 -10.30
N GLU A 327 8.91 -17.11 -10.49
CA GLU A 327 7.45 -17.04 -10.58
C GLU A 327 7.04 -15.85 -11.46
N THR A 328 5.97 -16.02 -12.26
CA THR A 328 5.37 -14.92 -13.02
C THR A 328 4.12 -14.41 -12.31
N LEU A 329 4.10 -13.11 -12.10
CA LEU A 329 3.09 -12.35 -11.38
C LEU A 329 2.39 -11.39 -12.35
N THR A 330 1.14 -11.05 -12.07
CA THR A 330 0.36 -10.10 -12.88
C THR A 330 -0.30 -9.04 -12.01
N GLY A 331 -0.49 -7.84 -12.54
CA GLY A 331 -1.19 -6.79 -11.81
C GLY A 331 -1.26 -5.47 -12.56
N VAL A 332 -1.06 -4.37 -11.83
CA VAL A 332 -1.19 -3.01 -12.35
C VAL A 332 0.06 -2.16 -12.09
N ALA A 333 0.28 -1.20 -12.97
CA ALA A 333 1.20 -0.10 -12.71
C ALA A 333 0.57 1.24 -13.12
N PHE A 334 0.99 2.32 -12.47
CA PHE A 334 0.68 3.68 -12.89
C PHE A 334 1.83 4.61 -12.55
N TYR A 335 1.94 5.68 -13.33
CA TYR A 335 2.98 6.69 -13.17
C TYR A 335 2.38 8.01 -12.73
N ASP A 336 2.96 8.59 -11.69
CA ASP A 336 2.70 9.93 -11.24
C ASP A 336 3.76 10.87 -11.82
N ALA A 337 3.36 11.67 -12.81
CA ALA A 337 4.25 12.63 -13.46
C ALA A 337 4.59 13.83 -12.56
N THR A 338 3.76 14.13 -11.55
CA THR A 338 4.00 15.24 -10.61
C THR A 338 5.16 14.90 -9.69
N THR A 339 5.21 13.66 -9.22
CA THR A 339 6.25 13.20 -8.29
C THR A 339 7.35 12.37 -8.96
N ASN A 340 7.24 12.12 -10.27
CA ASN A 340 8.11 11.22 -11.04
C ASN A 340 8.16 9.80 -10.47
N ARG A 341 7.04 9.31 -9.93
CA ARG A 341 6.98 8.02 -9.25
C ARG A 341 6.25 6.96 -10.06
N LEU A 342 6.82 5.77 -10.10
CA LEU A 342 6.16 4.58 -10.60
C LEU A 342 5.64 3.75 -9.42
N TYR A 343 4.35 3.47 -9.44
CA TYR A 343 3.71 2.49 -8.58
C TYR A 343 3.46 1.24 -9.41
N SER A 344 3.98 0.09 -8.97
CA SER A 344 3.74 -1.19 -9.64
C SER A 344 3.51 -2.28 -8.63
N ALA A 345 2.48 -3.09 -8.85
CA ALA A 345 2.20 -4.27 -8.06
C ALA A 345 1.77 -5.41 -8.97
N ALA A 346 2.31 -6.59 -8.71
CA ALA A 346 1.93 -7.83 -9.38
C ALA A 346 1.82 -8.95 -8.34
N LEU A 347 0.79 -9.76 -8.46
CA LEU A 347 0.50 -10.88 -7.57
C LEU A 347 0.38 -12.18 -8.36
N ASN A 348 0.60 -13.31 -7.70
CA ASN A 348 0.19 -14.59 -8.25
C ASN A 348 -1.32 -14.81 -8.04
N PRO A 349 -1.95 -15.76 -8.75
CA PRO A 349 -3.39 -15.99 -8.63
C PRO A 349 -3.87 -16.31 -7.19
N ALA A 350 -3.03 -16.99 -6.40
CA ALA A 350 -3.32 -17.32 -5.01
C ALA A 350 -3.16 -16.12 -4.05
N ARG A 351 -2.58 -15.01 -4.52
CA ARG A 351 -2.25 -13.82 -3.73
C ARG A 351 -1.41 -14.16 -2.49
N THR A 352 -0.42 -15.02 -2.69
CA THR A 352 0.56 -15.47 -1.69
C THR A 352 1.97 -14.97 -2.01
N SER A 353 2.21 -14.61 -3.27
CA SER A 353 3.44 -13.99 -3.74
C SER A 353 3.14 -12.62 -4.34
N SER A 354 4.07 -11.69 -4.19
CA SER A 354 3.91 -10.33 -4.67
C SER A 354 5.23 -9.74 -5.12
N PHE A 355 5.20 -9.00 -6.23
CA PHE A 355 6.20 -7.99 -6.59
C PHE A 355 5.54 -6.64 -6.35
N ILE A 356 6.16 -5.81 -5.51
CA ILE A 356 5.61 -4.51 -5.15
C ILE A 356 6.75 -3.50 -5.20
N PHE A 357 6.55 -2.44 -5.99
CA PHE A 357 7.59 -1.47 -6.28
C PHE A 357 7.02 -0.05 -6.25
N LEU A 358 7.72 0.80 -5.51
CA LEU A 358 7.58 2.26 -5.55
C LEU A 358 8.96 2.82 -5.88
N GLY A 359 9.11 3.39 -7.07
CA GLY A 359 10.38 3.92 -7.53
C GLY A 359 10.27 5.36 -8.04
N THR A 360 11.34 6.13 -7.91
CA THR A 360 11.45 7.48 -8.46
C THR A 360 12.34 7.46 -9.69
N LYS A 361 11.88 8.08 -10.78
CA LYS A 361 12.62 8.21 -12.04
C LYS A 361 13.91 9.01 -11.83
N GLN A 362 15.02 8.55 -12.41
CA GLN A 362 16.33 9.20 -12.38
C GLN A 362 16.58 10.09 -13.59
#